data_AF-A0A528GX86-F1
#
_entry.id   AF-A0A528GX86-F1
#
_cell.length_a   1.000
_cell.length_b   1.000
_cell.length_c   1.000
_cell.angle_alpha   90.00
_cell.angle_beta   90.00
_cell.angle_gamma   90.00
#
_symmetry.space_group_name_H-M   'P 1'
#
loop_
_entity.id
_entity.type
_entity.pdbx_description
1 polymer ?
#
loop_
_entity_poly.entity_id
_entity_poly.type
_entity_poly.pdbx_seq_one_letter_code
_entity_poly.pdbx_strand_id
1 'polypeptide(L)' 'VEVSSVIRASPDSFRVAWMERRYQDGSLASTERWTAILTIVIQPPRDAERLRKNPLGVFVNAINWSKELGQ' A
#
# COMPACT_ATOMS: atom_id res chain seq x y z
N VAL A 1 10.75 -3.70 -1.49
CA VAL A 1 9.28 -3.92 -1.40
C VAL A 1 8.79 -4.35 -2.76
N GLU A 2 7.96 -5.39 -2.83
CA GLU A 2 7.43 -5.96 -4.07
C GLU A 2 5.96 -6.29 -3.88
N VAL A 3 5.08 -5.53 -4.54
CA VAL A 3 3.61 -5.74 -4.45
C VAL A 3 3.23 -6.96 -5.29
N SER A 4 2.67 -7.98 -4.65
CA SER A 4 2.28 -9.23 -5.29
C SER A 4 0.82 -9.25 -5.71
N SER A 5 -0.06 -8.54 -4.98
CA SER A 5 -1.48 -8.51 -5.28
C SER A 5 -2.16 -7.24 -4.78
N VAL A 6 -3.13 -6.74 -5.54
CA VAL A 6 -4.05 -5.66 -5.16
C VAL A 6 -5.46 -6.08 -5.56
N ILE A 7 -6.32 -6.29 -4.57
CA ILE A 7 -7.69 -6.75 -4.77
C ILE A 7 -8.64 -5.76 -4.12
N ARG A 8 -9.65 -5.31 -4.87
CA ARG A 8 -10.71 -4.46 -4.33
C ARG A 8 -11.60 -5.29 -3.40
N ALA A 9 -11.71 -4.89 -2.14
CA ALA A 9 -12.54 -5.55 -1.12
C ALA A 9 -13.91 -4.86 -0.95
N SER A 10 -14.00 -3.55 -1.19
CA SER A 10 -15.23 -2.76 -1.25
C SER A 10 -15.03 -1.56 -2.22
N PRO A 11 -16.02 -0.67 -2.44
CA PRO A 11 -15.83 0.51 -3.28
C PRO A 11 -14.67 1.41 -2.85
N ASP A 12 -14.40 1.46 -1.54
CA ASP A 12 -13.40 2.30 -0.90
C ASP A 12 -12.25 1.52 -0.27
N SER A 13 -12.31 0.19 -0.19
CA SER A 13 -11.25 -0.62 0.44
C SER A 13 -10.57 -1.62 -0.50
N PHE A 14 -9.27 -1.81 -0.25
CA PHE A 14 -8.38 -2.63 -1.05
C PHE A 14 -7.53 -3.50 -0.15
N ARG A 15 -7.48 -4.80 -0.45
CA ARG A 15 -6.50 -5.71 0.11
C ARG A 15 -5.25 -5.69 -0.75
N VAL A 16 -4.10 -5.47 -0.13
CA VAL A 16 -2.80 -5.45 -0.80
C VAL A 16 -1.91 -6.49 -0.14
N ALA A 17 -1.24 -7.30 -0.95
CA ALA A 17 -0.20 -8.21 -0.49
C ALA A 17 1.13 -7.77 -1.08
N TRP A 18 2.19 -7.81 -0.28
CA TRP A 18 3.55 -7.52 -0.75
C TRP A 18 4.59 -8.36 -0.01
N MET A 19 5.75 -8.49 -0.64
CA MET A 19 6.95 -9.04 -0.04
C MET A 19 7.94 -7.91 0.26
N GLU A 20 8.49 -7.91 1.46
CA GLU A 20 9.54 -6.99 1.86
C GLU A 20 10.85 -7.76 2.03
N ARG A 21 11.85 -7.37 1.24
CA ARG A 21 13.22 -7.88 1.33
C ARG A 21 14.08 -6.80 1.98
N ARG A 22 14.59 -7.09 3.18
CA ARG A 22 15.50 -6.21 3.91
C ARG A 22 16.93 -6.69 3.66
N TYR A 23 17.80 -5.76 3.31
CA TYR A 23 19.22 -6.01 3.11
C TYR A 23 20.02 -5.26 4.17
N GLN A 24 20.99 -5.92 4.77
CA GLN A 24 21.91 -5.34 5.74
C GLN A 24 23.33 -5.70 5.31
N ASP A 25 24.22 -4.70 5.28
CA ASP A 25 25.62 -4.87 4.88
C ASP A 25 25.80 -5.58 3.52
N GLY A 26 24.93 -5.25 2.56
CA GLY A 26 24.93 -5.84 1.22
C GLY A 26 24.37 -7.26 1.11
N SER A 27 24.00 -7.89 2.24
CA SER A 27 23.44 -9.25 2.30
C SER A 27 21.94 -9.23 2.59
N LEU A 28 21.20 -10.23 2.07
CA LEU A 28 19.77 -10.37 2.36
C LEU A 28 19.57 -10.77 3.83
N ALA A 29 19.01 -9.86 4.62
CA ALA A 29 18.80 -10.04 6.05
C ALA A 29 17.47 -10.77 6.35
N SER A 30 16.40 -10.40 5.66
CA SER A 30 15.10 -11.06 5.85
C SER A 30 14.16 -10.87 4.65
N THR A 31 13.31 -11.85 4.42
CA THR A 31 12.15 -11.74 3.52
C THR A 31 10.87 -11.93 4.32
N GLU A 32 9.97 -10.95 4.26
CA GLU A 32 8.71 -10.95 4.99
C GLU A 32 7.55 -10.78 4.02
N ARG A 33 6.47 -11.53 4.26
CA ARG A 33 5.22 -11.37 3.53
C ARG A 33 4.24 -10.59 4.40
N TRP A 34 3.56 -9.64 3.77
CA TRP A 34 2.64 -8.75 4.44
C TRP A 34 1.33 -8.68 3.67
N THR A 35 0.26 -8.52 4.42
CA THR A 35 -1.04 -8.15 3.88
C THR A 35 -1.52 -6.88 4.55
N ALA A 36 -2.19 -6.03 3.79
CA ALA A 36 -2.85 -4.83 4.28
C ALA A 36 -4.27 -4.75 3.77
N ILE A 37 -5.12 -4.08 4.54
CA ILE A 37 -6.38 -3.51 4.07
C ILE A 37 -6.24 -2.00 4.16
N LEU A 38 -6.41 -1.34 3.02
CA LEU A 38 -6.38 0.11 2.87
C LEU A 38 -7.80 0.60 2.61
N THR A 39 -8.21 1.68 3.25
CA THR A 39 -9.39 2.46 2.86
C THR A 39 -8.93 3.75 2.20
N ILE A 40 -9.48 4.07 1.04
CA ILE A 40 -9.17 5.31 0.31
C ILE A 40 -10.37 6.24 0.25
N VAL A 41 -10.09 7.52 0.05
CA VAL A 41 -11.08 8.53 -0.33
C VAL A 41 -10.60 9.27 -1.57
N ILE A 42 -11.53 9.65 -2.44
CA ILE A 42 -11.24 10.47 -3.62
C ILE A 42 -11.65 11.91 -3.32
N GLN A 43 -10.66 12.81 -3.34
CA GLN A 43 -10.86 14.24 -3.17
C GLN A 43 -10.32 14.96 -4.41
N PRO A 44 -11.21 15.38 -5.34
CA PRO A 44 -10.78 16.08 -6.56
C PRO A 44 -9.92 17.30 -6.23
N PRO A 45 -8.74 17.47 -6.87
CA PRO A 45 -7.87 18.60 -6.60
C PRO A 45 -8.54 19.92 -7.00
N ARG A 46 -8.40 20.94 -6.13
CA ARG A 46 -9.02 22.26 -6.30
C ARG A 46 -8.03 23.37 -6.65
N ASP A 47 -6.74 23.04 -6.73
CA ASP A 47 -5.67 23.96 -7.07
C ASP A 47 -4.56 23.25 -7.87
N ALA A 48 -3.75 24.03 -8.57
CA ALA A 48 -2.72 23.53 -9.47
C ALA A 48 -1.61 22.74 -8.75
N GLU A 49 -1.28 23.10 -7.50
CA GLU A 49 -0.27 22.42 -6.70
C GLU A 49 -0.71 21.00 -6.32
N ARG A 50 -1.97 20.84 -5.87
CA ARG A 50 -2.57 19.54 -5.56
C ARG A 50 -2.76 18.69 -6.81
N LEU A 51 -3.21 19.29 -7.92
CA LEU A 51 -3.36 18.59 -9.20
C LEU A 51 -2.01 18.03 -9.68
N ARG A 52 -0.93 18.79 -9.53
CA ARG A 52 0.43 18.35 -9.91
C ARG A 52 0.94 17.18 -9.08
N LYS A 53 0.67 17.18 -7.77
CA LYS A 53 1.15 16.14 -6.84
C LYS A 53 0.29 14.88 -6.85
N ASN A 54 -1.02 15.03 -7.06
CA ASN A 54 -1.99 13.94 -7.03
C ASN A 54 -3.14 14.23 -8.02
N PRO A 55 -2.94 13.95 -9.31
CA PRO A 55 -3.95 14.25 -10.34
C PRO A 55 -5.28 13.53 -10.13
N LEU A 56 -5.25 12.35 -9.50
CA LEU A 56 -6.43 11.51 -9.26
C LEU A 56 -7.14 11.85 -7.94
N GLY A 57 -6.51 12.66 -7.07
CA GLY A 57 -7.08 13.00 -5.77
C GLY A 57 -7.24 11.79 -4.83
N VAL A 58 -6.42 10.75 -4.97
CA VAL A 58 -6.51 9.54 -4.14
C VAL A 58 -5.79 9.76 -2.81
N PHE A 59 -6.46 9.55 -1.69
CA PHE A 59 -5.88 9.61 -0.35
C PHE A 59 -6.16 8.33 0.42
N VAL A 60 -5.20 7.92 1.26
CA VAL A 60 -5.40 6.83 2.22
C VAL A 60 -6.06 7.41 3.47
N ASN A 61 -7.25 6.92 3.79
CA ASN A 61 -8.02 7.31 4.97
C ASN A 61 -7.76 6.37 6.17
N ALA A 62 -7.56 5.08 5.90
CA ALA A 62 -7.20 4.11 6.91
C ALA A 62 -6.27 3.04 6.33
N ILE A 63 -5.42 2.50 7.20
CA ILE A 63 -4.54 1.39 6.84
C ILE A 63 -4.38 0.48 8.05
N ASN A 64 -4.50 -0.82 7.79
CA ASN A 64 -4.10 -1.87 8.73
C ASN A 64 -3.26 -2.88 7.95
N TRP A 65 -2.17 -3.35 8.55
CA TRP A 65 -1.37 -4.41 7.96
C TRP A 65 -0.91 -5.41 9.00
N SER A 66 -0.69 -6.63 8.55
CA SER A 66 -0.17 -7.72 9.36
C SER A 66 0.84 -8.54 8.56
N LYS A 67 1.82 -9.07 9.29
CA LYS A 67 2.77 -10.03 8.74
C LYS A 67 2.04 -11.35 8.56
N GLU A 68 2.18 -11.96 7.39
CA GLU A 68 1.77 -13.35 7.20
C GLU A 68 2.75 -14.21 8.00
N LEU A 69 2.29 -14.78 9.11
CA LEU A 69 3.00 -15.84 9.79
C LEU A 69 2.79 -17.10 8.95
N GLY A 70 3.88 -17.68 8.44
CA GLY A 70 3.84 -18.92 7.70
C GLY A 70 3.06 -19.98 8.50
N GLN A 71 2.14 -20.66 7.84
CA GLN A 71 1.53 -21.90 8.36
C GLN A 71 2.60 -22.98 8.50
#